data_AF-A0A2E6W511-F1
#
_entry.id   AF-A0A2E6W511-F1
#
_cell.length_a   1.000
_cell.length_b   1.000
_cell.length_c   1.000
_cell.angle_alpha   90.00
_cell.angle_beta   90.00
_cell.angle_gamma   90.00
#
_symmetry.space_group_name_H-M   'P 1'
#
loop_
_entity.id
_entity.type
_entity.pdbx_description
1 polymer ?
#
loop_
_entity_poly.entity_id
_entity_poly.type
_entity_poly.pdbx_seq_one_letter_code
_entity_poly.pdbx_strand_id
1 'polypeptide(L)'
;MAKQTVNLGSSANDGTGDPLRTAFDKINDNFDELYLYSTATSGNNITITANTIASDNTNGNIIIDPNGTGRLVLATGSELRFTDHTDNAVLRVDSDGDVQMSSALTFDGTDLATTGSISVNSRLKFTNNIISTQTSNDDIDLDPNGTGKVNFVTTEQTGVGSAGGATNVPAAPTLYFQVKINGQTLVVPAFAVS
;
A
#
# COMPACT_ATOMS: atom_id res chain seq x y z
N MET A 1 -3.50 27.84 31.97
CA MET A 1 -4.02 29.18 32.26
C MET A 1 -3.41 30.16 31.27
N ALA A 2 -3.68 31.47 31.38
CA ALA A 2 -2.93 32.45 30.60
C ALA A 2 -1.66 32.82 31.39
N LYS A 3 -0.54 33.07 30.69
CA LYS A 3 0.72 33.52 31.31
C LYS A 3 0.46 34.68 32.29
N GLN A 4 0.88 34.51 33.54
CA GLN A 4 0.80 35.56 34.56
C GLN A 4 2.07 36.43 34.52
N THR A 5 1.94 37.74 34.33
CA THR A 5 3.10 38.65 34.28
C THR A 5 3.30 39.35 35.62
N VAL A 6 4.55 39.37 36.10
CA VAL A 6 4.96 40.15 37.27
C VAL A 6 4.98 41.63 36.88
N ASN A 7 4.19 42.45 37.59
CA ASN A 7 4.18 43.90 37.45
C ASN A 7 5.36 44.49 38.23
N LEU A 8 6.28 45.15 37.52
CA LEU A 8 7.47 45.76 38.11
C LEU A 8 7.22 47.17 38.67
N GLY A 9 6.03 47.72 38.48
CA GLY A 9 5.71 49.11 38.76
C GLY A 9 6.12 50.05 37.63
N SER A 10 5.78 51.34 37.76
CA SER A 10 6.11 52.38 36.77
C SER A 10 7.54 52.90 36.94
N SER A 11 8.11 52.76 38.12
CA SER A 11 9.43 53.23 38.52
C SER A 11 9.97 52.39 39.69
N ALA A 12 11.28 52.46 39.91
CA ALA A 12 11.91 51.74 41.02
C ALA A 12 11.32 52.19 42.37
N ASN A 13 10.89 51.22 43.18
CA ASN A 13 10.38 51.41 44.53
C ASN A 13 9.12 52.31 44.65
N ASP A 14 8.31 52.42 43.59
CA ASP A 14 7.13 53.31 43.58
C ASP A 14 5.86 52.70 44.20
N GLY A 15 5.91 51.43 44.63
CA GLY A 15 4.79 50.72 45.26
C GLY A 15 3.63 50.37 44.31
N THR A 16 3.75 50.63 43.01
CA THR A 16 2.73 50.30 42.01
C THR A 16 2.92 48.91 41.37
N GLY A 17 4.04 48.25 41.68
CA GLY A 17 4.33 46.88 41.28
C GLY A 17 3.64 45.82 42.16
N ASP A 18 3.82 44.56 41.78
CA ASP A 18 3.34 43.43 42.58
C ASP A 18 4.16 43.31 43.88
N PRO A 19 3.49 43.02 45.02
CA PRO A 19 4.18 42.54 46.20
C PRO A 19 4.95 41.25 45.89
N LEU A 20 6.10 41.03 46.55
CA LEU A 20 6.92 39.82 46.36
C LEU A 20 6.11 38.53 46.44
N ARG A 21 5.15 38.44 47.37
CA ARG A 21 4.28 37.27 47.50
C ARG A 21 3.47 37.03 46.23
N THR A 22 2.84 38.08 45.70
CA THR A 22 2.06 38.01 44.45
C THR A 22 2.96 37.69 43.26
N ALA A 23 4.15 38.28 43.19
CA ALA A 23 5.10 37.99 42.12
C ALA A 23 5.57 36.53 42.12
N PHE A 24 5.88 35.96 43.29
CA PHE A 24 6.30 34.57 43.39
C PHE A 24 5.14 33.58 43.19
N ASP A 25 3.93 33.93 43.59
CA ASP A 25 2.72 33.14 43.28
C ASP A 25 2.55 33.04 41.76
N LYS A 26 2.63 34.17 41.05
CA LYS A 26 2.60 34.21 39.58
C LYS A 26 3.72 33.38 38.94
N ILE A 27 4.92 33.40 39.53
CA ILE A 27 6.06 32.63 39.05
C ILE A 27 5.81 31.13 39.23
N ASN A 28 5.37 30.69 40.41
CA ASN A 28 5.05 29.29 40.69
C ASN A 28 3.91 28.81 39.77
N ASP A 29 2.82 29.56 39.65
CA ASP A 29 1.71 29.23 38.76
C ASP A 29 2.16 29.05 37.30
N ASN A 30 3.04 29.93 36.81
CA ASN A 30 3.60 29.81 35.46
C ASN A 30 4.49 28.57 35.30
N PHE A 31 5.31 28.23 36.31
CA PHE A 31 6.18 27.05 36.25
C PHE A 31 5.39 25.76 36.43
N ASP A 32 4.36 25.73 37.27
CA ASP A 32 3.44 24.61 37.41
C ASP A 32 2.68 24.37 36.10
N GLU A 33 2.24 25.43 35.42
CA GLU A 33 1.65 25.32 34.08
C GLU A 33 2.67 24.79 33.05
N LEU A 34 3.90 25.32 33.06
CA LEU A 34 4.96 24.83 32.18
C LEU A 34 5.25 23.35 32.46
N TYR A 35 5.31 22.92 33.72
CA TYR A 35 5.58 21.53 34.05
C TYR A 35 4.40 20.62 33.77
N LEU A 36 3.15 21.09 33.87
CA LEU A 36 1.98 20.30 33.52
C LEU A 36 1.90 19.98 32.01
N TYR A 37 2.38 20.89 31.15
CA TYR A 37 2.24 20.77 29.70
C TYR A 37 3.56 20.59 28.93
N SER A 38 4.71 20.87 29.53
CA SER A 38 6.00 20.55 28.93
C SER A 38 6.30 19.06 29.12
N THR A 39 7.04 18.50 28.18
CA THR A 39 7.55 17.13 28.18
C THR A 39 8.51 16.80 29.35
N ALA A 40 8.50 17.59 30.44
CA ALA A 40 9.43 17.54 31.56
C ALA A 40 8.83 16.92 32.85
N THR A 41 7.55 16.53 32.87
CA THR A 41 6.93 15.84 34.01
C THR A 41 6.59 14.38 33.73
N SER A 42 6.58 13.58 34.80
CA SER A 42 6.05 12.22 34.83
C SER A 42 4.59 12.19 34.36
N GLY A 43 4.33 11.60 33.20
CA GLY A 43 2.98 11.47 32.63
C GLY A 43 2.89 11.86 31.16
N ASN A 44 3.83 12.67 30.66
CA ASN A 44 4.01 12.86 29.23
C ASN A 44 4.78 11.67 28.67
N ASN A 45 4.22 11.05 27.62
CA ASN A 45 4.83 9.89 26.96
C ASN A 45 5.43 10.24 25.58
N ILE A 46 5.53 11.53 25.26
CA ILE A 46 6.01 12.05 23.97
C ILE A 46 7.13 13.05 24.24
N THR A 47 8.27 12.84 23.59
CA THR A 47 9.40 13.75 23.57
C THR A 47 9.58 14.32 22.16
N ILE A 48 9.77 15.64 22.06
CA ILE A 48 10.12 16.33 20.81
C ILE A 48 11.53 16.91 20.98
N THR A 49 12.50 16.34 20.26
CA THR A 49 13.91 16.76 20.32
C THR A 49 14.43 17.02 18.92
N ALA A 50 14.89 18.25 18.66
CA ALA A 50 15.26 18.72 17.32
C ALA A 50 14.15 18.47 16.30
N ASN A 51 14.36 17.55 15.35
CA ASN A 51 13.42 17.21 14.27
C ASN A 51 12.70 15.87 14.50
N THR A 52 12.81 15.28 15.71
CA THR A 52 12.25 13.97 16.02
C THR A 52 11.11 14.09 17.03
N ILE A 53 10.00 13.41 16.73
CA ILE A 53 8.91 13.14 17.67
C ILE A 53 9.00 11.66 18.03
N ALA A 54 9.11 11.33 19.31
CA ALA A 54 9.29 9.97 19.79
C ALA A 54 8.44 9.71 21.04
N SER A 55 8.03 8.45 21.23
CA SER A 55 7.53 8.00 22.54
C SER A 55 8.71 7.84 23.51
N ASP A 56 8.54 8.22 24.77
CA ASP A 56 9.58 8.09 25.81
C ASP A 56 9.34 6.91 26.78
N ASN A 57 8.28 6.14 26.55
CA ASN A 57 7.98 4.90 27.25
C ASN A 57 8.07 3.68 26.30
N THR A 58 8.30 2.50 26.88
CA THR A 58 8.47 1.27 26.10
C THR A 58 7.18 0.89 25.38
N ASN A 59 7.29 0.63 24.06
CA ASN A 59 6.17 0.24 23.18
C ASN A 59 5.02 1.27 23.12
N GLY A 60 5.26 2.54 23.47
CA GLY A 60 4.26 3.59 23.33
C GLY A 60 3.99 3.93 21.89
N ASN A 61 2.72 3.88 21.49
CA ASN A 61 2.29 4.39 20.18
C ASN A 61 2.25 5.93 20.19
N ILE A 62 2.56 6.53 19.04
CA ILE A 62 2.24 7.94 18.77
C ILE A 62 0.93 7.96 18.01
N ILE A 63 -0.12 8.48 18.64
CA ILE A 63 -1.45 8.61 18.01
C ILE A 63 -1.59 10.04 17.49
N ILE A 64 -1.86 10.17 16.18
CA ILE A 64 -2.18 11.45 15.53
C ILE A 64 -3.63 11.40 15.08
N ASP A 65 -4.53 11.95 15.90
CA ASP A 65 -5.98 11.86 15.73
C ASP A 65 -6.62 13.26 15.57
N PRO A 66 -6.84 13.73 14.33
CA PRO A 66 -7.53 14.99 14.07
C PRO A 66 -9.02 14.93 14.45
N ASN A 67 -9.51 15.90 15.22
CA ASN A 67 -10.93 15.98 15.60
C ASN A 67 -11.84 16.40 14.42
N GLY A 68 -13.09 15.92 14.40
CA GLY A 68 -14.13 16.32 13.45
C GLY A 68 -13.80 15.91 12.01
N THR A 69 -13.77 16.88 11.09
CA THR A 69 -13.40 16.66 9.68
C THR A 69 -11.91 16.86 9.42
N GLY A 70 -11.07 16.76 10.46
CA GLY A 70 -9.63 16.94 10.35
C GLY A 70 -8.97 15.85 9.51
N ARG A 71 -7.79 16.14 8.96
CA ARG A 71 -6.98 15.20 8.18
C ARG A 71 -5.52 15.34 8.57
N LEU A 72 -4.81 14.21 8.65
CA LEU A 72 -3.35 14.19 8.69
C LEU A 72 -2.79 14.44 7.29
N VAL A 73 -2.01 15.52 7.14
CA VAL A 73 -1.34 15.87 5.87
C VAL A 73 0.17 15.83 6.09
N LEU A 74 0.85 14.94 5.36
CA LEU A 74 2.31 14.80 5.38
C LEU A 74 2.86 15.35 4.05
N ALA A 75 3.33 16.60 4.07
CA ALA A 75 3.91 17.25 2.90
C ALA A 75 5.43 17.05 2.90
N THR A 76 5.96 16.29 1.94
CA THR A 76 7.40 16.09 1.75
C THR A 76 7.82 16.56 0.36
N GLY A 77 9.01 17.14 0.24
CA GLY A 77 9.57 17.56 -1.06
C GLY A 77 10.27 16.44 -1.85
N SER A 78 10.42 15.27 -1.23
CA SER A 78 11.05 14.09 -1.82
C SER A 78 10.13 12.89 -1.62
N GLU A 79 10.27 12.17 -0.50
CA GLU A 79 9.59 10.90 -0.27
C GLU A 79 9.09 10.79 1.17
N LEU A 80 8.03 10.01 1.38
CA LEU A 80 7.66 9.49 2.70
C LEU A 80 8.39 8.17 2.91
N ARG A 81 9.25 8.10 3.93
CA ARG A 81 10.12 6.94 4.16
C ARG A 81 9.62 6.10 5.32
N PHE A 82 9.48 4.80 5.07
CA PHE A 82 9.26 3.77 6.09
C PHE A 82 10.55 2.97 6.28
N THR A 83 11.12 2.94 7.49
CA THR A 83 12.50 2.47 7.71
C THR A 83 12.64 0.97 7.85
N ASP A 84 11.57 0.26 8.18
CA ASP A 84 11.63 -1.14 8.62
C ASP A 84 11.52 -2.13 7.43
N HIS A 85 11.43 -1.61 6.21
CA HIS A 85 11.39 -2.40 4.98
C HIS A 85 12.61 -2.13 4.10
N THR A 86 13.12 -3.17 3.45
CA THR A 86 14.32 -3.11 2.59
C THR A 86 14.08 -3.56 1.15
N ASP A 87 12.85 -3.91 0.81
CA ASP A 87 12.44 -4.22 -0.57
C ASP A 87 11.40 -3.21 -1.09
N ASN A 88 10.95 -3.40 -2.34
CA ASN A 88 9.99 -2.55 -3.02
C ASN A 88 8.51 -2.92 -2.73
N ALA A 89 8.19 -3.23 -1.47
CA ALA A 89 6.84 -3.60 -1.06
C ALA A 89 5.80 -2.53 -1.38
N VAL A 90 4.64 -2.98 -1.83
CA VAL A 90 3.47 -2.14 -2.01
C VAL A 90 2.73 -2.03 -0.68
N LEU A 91 2.37 -0.81 -0.29
CA LEU A 91 1.53 -0.56 0.88
C LEU A 91 0.14 -1.19 0.67
N ARG A 92 -0.33 -1.95 1.66
CA ARG A 92 -1.70 -2.43 1.72
C ARG A 92 -2.32 -2.05 3.06
N VAL A 93 -3.65 -2.04 3.12
CA VAL A 93 -4.40 -1.90 4.36
C VAL A 93 -5.00 -3.25 4.69
N ASP A 94 -4.87 -3.69 5.94
CA ASP A 94 -5.48 -4.94 6.38
C ASP A 94 -6.93 -4.76 6.86
N SER A 95 -7.51 -5.81 7.47
CA SER A 95 -8.90 -5.77 7.98
C SER A 95 -9.09 -4.86 9.18
N ASP A 96 -8.03 -4.57 9.93
CA ASP A 96 -8.07 -3.72 11.12
C ASP A 96 -7.82 -2.25 10.76
N GLY A 97 -7.41 -1.98 9.51
CA GLY A 97 -7.13 -0.64 8.99
C GLY A 97 -5.65 -0.26 9.06
N ASP A 98 -4.78 -1.19 9.45
CA ASP A 98 -3.35 -0.95 9.57
C ASP A 98 -2.70 -0.95 8.18
N VAL A 99 -1.85 0.05 7.94
CA VAL A 99 -1.00 0.08 6.75
C VAL A 99 0.17 -0.87 6.96
N GLN A 100 0.26 -1.87 6.08
CA GLN A 100 1.29 -2.90 6.13
C GLN A 100 2.10 -2.96 4.83
N MET A 101 3.35 -3.36 4.95
CA MET A 101 4.22 -3.76 3.84
C MET A 101 4.44 -5.26 3.90
N SER A 102 4.67 -5.90 2.75
CA SER A 102 5.10 -7.31 2.70
C SER A 102 5.92 -7.55 1.45
N SER A 103 6.95 -8.38 1.59
CA SER A 103 7.72 -8.93 0.48
C SER A 103 6.92 -9.82 -0.46
N ALA A 104 5.68 -10.18 -0.11
CA ALA A 104 4.81 -11.00 -0.96
C ALA A 104 4.17 -10.22 -2.14
N LEU A 105 4.14 -8.89 -2.09
CA LEU A 105 3.62 -8.02 -3.14
C LEU A 105 4.56 -6.81 -3.30
N THR A 106 5.34 -6.79 -4.38
CA THR A 106 6.36 -5.76 -4.63
C THR A 106 6.20 -5.13 -6.01
N PHE A 107 6.61 -3.87 -6.15
CA PHE A 107 6.65 -3.15 -7.43
C PHE A 107 7.95 -2.35 -7.54
N ASP A 108 8.81 -2.73 -8.48
CA ASP A 108 10.14 -2.12 -8.65
C ASP A 108 10.18 -0.90 -9.59
N GLY A 109 9.01 -0.40 -10.00
CA GLY A 109 8.86 0.65 -11.00
C GLY A 109 8.58 0.12 -12.41
N THR A 110 8.80 -1.18 -12.65
CA THR A 110 8.54 -1.84 -13.94
C THR A 110 7.60 -3.03 -13.77
N ASP A 111 7.95 -3.95 -12.87
CA ASP A 111 7.25 -5.22 -12.70
C ASP A 111 6.50 -5.27 -11.37
N LEU A 112 5.25 -5.73 -11.42
CA LEU A 112 4.48 -6.10 -10.24
C LEU A 112 4.68 -7.60 -9.98
N ALA A 113 5.29 -7.94 -8.84
CA ALA A 113 5.57 -9.31 -8.48
C ALA A 113 4.71 -9.77 -7.29
N THR A 114 4.24 -11.03 -7.36
CA THR A 114 3.53 -11.68 -6.27
C THR A 114 4.16 -13.04 -5.97
N THR A 115 4.40 -13.37 -4.69
CA THR A 115 4.86 -14.72 -4.32
C THR A 115 3.72 -15.73 -4.21
N GLY A 116 2.48 -15.25 -4.09
CA GLY A 116 1.26 -16.06 -4.05
C GLY A 116 0.52 -16.12 -5.39
N SER A 117 -0.70 -16.68 -5.36
CA SER A 117 -1.60 -16.66 -6.51
C SER A 117 -2.29 -15.30 -6.67
N ILE A 118 -2.55 -14.89 -7.90
CA ILE A 118 -3.43 -13.75 -8.19
C ILE A 118 -4.84 -14.29 -8.43
N SER A 119 -5.83 -13.73 -7.72
CA SER A 119 -7.26 -14.03 -7.90
C SER A 119 -7.97 -12.75 -8.34
N VAL A 120 -8.69 -12.81 -9.44
CA VAL A 120 -9.42 -11.66 -10.00
C VAL A 120 -10.91 -11.94 -9.93
N ASN A 121 -11.62 -11.11 -9.15
CA ASN A 121 -13.07 -11.14 -9.00
C ASN A 121 -13.62 -12.55 -8.65
N SER A 122 -12.85 -13.35 -7.91
CA SER A 122 -13.18 -14.73 -7.56
C SER A 122 -13.50 -15.66 -8.75
N ARG A 123 -13.08 -15.30 -9.98
CA ARG A 123 -13.36 -16.06 -11.20
C ARG A 123 -12.09 -16.52 -11.91
N LEU A 124 -11.12 -15.63 -12.12
CA LEU A 124 -9.85 -15.97 -12.77
C LEU A 124 -8.73 -16.15 -11.73
N LYS A 125 -7.86 -17.14 -11.92
CA LYS A 125 -6.71 -17.41 -11.06
C LYS A 125 -5.43 -17.63 -11.87
N PHE A 126 -4.33 -17.09 -11.36
CA PHE A 126 -2.97 -17.32 -11.84
C PHE A 126 -2.17 -18.00 -10.73
N THR A 127 -1.71 -19.22 -10.96
CA THR A 127 -0.92 -19.99 -9.97
C THR A 127 -0.11 -21.08 -10.66
N ASN A 128 1.08 -21.39 -10.17
CA ASN A 128 1.89 -22.53 -10.66
C ASN A 128 2.07 -22.58 -12.19
N ASN A 129 2.27 -21.43 -12.84
CA ASN A 129 2.32 -21.30 -14.31
C ASN A 129 1.03 -21.69 -15.05
N ILE A 130 -0.10 -21.71 -14.36
CA ILE A 130 -1.42 -22.03 -14.91
C ILE A 130 -2.31 -20.79 -14.82
N ILE A 131 -3.07 -20.56 -15.89
CA ILE A 131 -4.21 -19.65 -15.94
C ILE A 131 -5.47 -20.52 -15.88
N SER A 132 -6.33 -20.32 -14.88
CA SER A 132 -7.53 -21.14 -14.68
C SER A 132 -8.73 -20.33 -14.21
N THR A 133 -9.94 -20.85 -14.45
CA THR A 133 -11.15 -20.36 -13.79
C THR A 133 -11.32 -20.98 -12.40
N GLN A 134 -12.10 -20.32 -11.55
CA GLN A 134 -12.36 -20.72 -10.16
C GLN A 134 -13.79 -21.24 -9.98
N THR A 135 -14.74 -20.83 -10.83
CA THR A 135 -16.11 -21.36 -10.80
C THR A 135 -16.36 -22.39 -11.90
N SER A 136 -17.21 -23.37 -11.61
CA SER A 136 -17.48 -24.49 -12.52
C SER A 136 -18.12 -24.01 -13.82
N ASN A 137 -17.70 -24.63 -14.93
CA ASN A 137 -18.19 -24.36 -16.29
C ASN A 137 -17.93 -22.92 -16.78
N ASP A 138 -17.00 -22.20 -16.15
CA ASP A 138 -16.52 -20.94 -16.69
C ASP A 138 -15.52 -21.19 -17.82
N ASP A 139 -15.72 -20.46 -18.92
CA ASP A 139 -14.75 -20.37 -20.00
C ASP A 139 -13.66 -19.32 -19.69
N ILE A 140 -12.52 -19.47 -20.38
CA ILE A 140 -11.50 -18.42 -20.49
C ILE A 140 -11.56 -17.91 -21.92
N ASP A 141 -12.16 -16.75 -22.10
CA ASP A 141 -12.20 -16.09 -23.39
C ASP A 141 -10.87 -15.37 -23.66
N LEU A 142 -10.26 -15.68 -24.81
CA LEU A 142 -9.06 -15.00 -25.33
C LEU A 142 -9.44 -14.28 -26.62
N ASP A 143 -9.85 -13.02 -26.49
CA ASP A 143 -10.39 -12.21 -27.60
C ASP A 143 -9.48 -11.00 -27.93
N PRO A 144 -8.57 -11.13 -28.91
CA PRO A 144 -7.73 -10.02 -29.36
C PRO A 144 -8.56 -8.96 -30.12
N ASN A 145 -8.36 -7.69 -29.80
CA ASN A 145 -9.07 -6.61 -30.49
C ASN A 145 -8.63 -6.45 -31.98
N GLY A 146 -9.58 -6.05 -32.84
CA GLY A 146 -9.35 -5.73 -34.25
C GLY A 146 -8.91 -6.93 -35.07
N THR A 147 -7.74 -6.85 -35.71
CA THR A 147 -7.14 -7.96 -36.48
C THR A 147 -6.14 -8.77 -35.65
N GLY A 148 -6.15 -8.62 -34.32
CA GLY A 148 -5.32 -9.40 -33.43
C GLY A 148 -5.62 -10.89 -33.52
N LYS A 149 -4.65 -11.72 -33.11
CA LYS A 149 -4.80 -13.18 -32.97
C LYS A 149 -4.12 -13.62 -31.70
N VAL A 150 -4.62 -14.68 -31.08
CA VAL A 150 -3.95 -15.31 -29.95
C VAL A 150 -2.65 -15.93 -30.45
N ASN A 151 -1.53 -15.56 -29.83
CA ASN A 151 -0.21 -16.10 -30.13
C ASN A 151 0.23 -17.03 -29.01
N PHE A 152 0.39 -18.31 -29.33
CA PHE A 152 0.98 -19.27 -28.41
C PHE A 152 2.49 -19.35 -28.67
N VAL A 153 3.27 -19.11 -27.62
CA VAL A 153 4.73 -19.27 -27.64
C VAL A 153 5.03 -20.64 -27.05
N THR A 154 5.57 -21.53 -27.87
CA THR A 154 5.74 -22.94 -27.50
C THR A 154 6.83 -23.60 -28.35
N THR A 155 7.32 -24.75 -27.90
CA THR A 155 8.27 -25.56 -28.67
C THR A 155 7.57 -26.23 -29.84
N GLU A 156 8.12 -26.08 -31.05
CA GLU A 156 7.59 -26.72 -32.26
C GLU A 156 7.85 -28.23 -32.27
N GLN A 157 6.88 -28.98 -32.77
CA GLN A 157 7.01 -30.42 -33.02
C GLN A 157 7.16 -30.68 -34.53
N THR A 158 7.99 -31.66 -34.90
CA THR A 158 8.26 -32.00 -36.31
C THR A 158 7.18 -32.88 -36.95
N GLY A 159 6.19 -33.35 -36.18
CA GLY A 159 5.08 -34.14 -36.69
C GLY A 159 3.94 -34.26 -35.69
N VAL A 160 2.77 -34.66 -36.20
CA VAL A 160 1.49 -34.77 -35.46
C VAL A 160 1.33 -36.09 -34.69
N GLY A 161 2.39 -36.91 -34.64
CA GLY A 161 2.35 -38.25 -34.07
C GLY A 161 1.40 -39.21 -34.80
N SER A 162 1.27 -40.45 -34.30
CA SER A 162 0.39 -41.46 -34.89
C SER A 162 -1.10 -41.05 -34.86
N ALA A 163 -1.52 -40.36 -33.79
CA ALA A 163 -2.91 -39.92 -33.61
C ALA A 163 -3.34 -38.83 -34.61
N GLY A 164 -2.43 -37.95 -35.05
CA GLY A 164 -2.74 -36.90 -36.00
C GLY A 164 -2.54 -37.27 -37.48
N GLY A 165 -2.21 -38.54 -37.79
CA GLY A 165 -2.02 -39.00 -39.16
C GLY A 165 -3.25 -38.73 -40.04
N ALA A 166 -3.04 -38.43 -41.33
CA ALA A 166 -4.09 -37.98 -42.24
C ALA A 166 -5.31 -38.92 -42.35
N THR A 167 -5.13 -40.23 -42.10
CA THR A 167 -6.22 -41.21 -42.09
C THR A 167 -7.09 -41.17 -40.83
N ASN A 168 -6.63 -40.51 -39.78
CA ASN A 168 -7.31 -40.41 -38.47
C ASN A 168 -8.06 -39.08 -38.28
N VAL A 169 -7.92 -38.14 -39.22
CA VAL A 169 -8.61 -36.85 -39.20
C VAL A 169 -9.78 -36.88 -40.19
N PRO A 170 -11.02 -36.57 -39.78
CA PRO A 170 -12.17 -36.57 -40.68
C PRO A 170 -11.98 -35.62 -41.88
N ALA A 171 -12.52 -35.99 -43.04
CA ALA A 171 -12.16 -35.34 -44.31
C ALA A 171 -12.75 -33.92 -44.53
N ALA A 172 -13.74 -33.49 -43.74
CA ALA A 172 -14.44 -32.22 -43.95
C ALA A 172 -14.66 -31.44 -42.64
N PRO A 173 -13.79 -30.45 -42.31
CA PRO A 173 -13.97 -29.56 -41.16
C PRO A 173 -15.26 -28.76 -41.27
N THR A 174 -15.90 -28.47 -40.13
CA THR A 174 -17.13 -27.67 -40.06
C THR A 174 -16.89 -26.23 -39.61
N LEU A 175 -15.69 -25.93 -39.07
CA LEU A 175 -15.26 -24.60 -38.66
C LEU A 175 -13.76 -24.42 -38.98
N TYR A 176 -13.35 -23.16 -39.18
CA TYR A 176 -11.95 -22.77 -39.29
C TYR A 176 -11.70 -21.55 -38.41
N PHE A 177 -10.56 -21.52 -37.72
CA PHE A 177 -10.13 -20.35 -36.96
C PHE A 177 -8.64 -20.08 -37.18
N GLN A 178 -8.18 -18.88 -36.84
CA GLN A 178 -6.79 -18.48 -37.01
C GLN A 178 -6.11 -18.24 -35.67
N VAL A 179 -4.88 -18.73 -35.52
CA VAL A 179 -4.01 -18.45 -34.37
C VAL A 179 -2.62 -18.08 -34.87
N LYS A 180 -1.78 -17.60 -33.96
CA LYS A 180 -0.33 -17.53 -34.17
C LYS A 180 0.38 -18.56 -33.31
N ILE A 181 1.39 -19.23 -33.87
CA ILE A 181 2.35 -20.05 -33.14
C ILE A 181 3.72 -19.45 -33.38
N ASN A 182 4.43 -19.03 -32.32
CA ASN A 182 5.72 -18.35 -32.41
C ASN A 182 5.73 -17.17 -33.43
N GLY A 183 4.61 -16.43 -33.50
CA GLY A 183 4.41 -15.29 -34.41
C GLY A 183 3.84 -15.65 -35.79
N GLN A 184 3.89 -16.91 -36.22
CA GLN A 184 3.41 -17.34 -37.54
C GLN A 184 1.91 -17.61 -37.52
N THR A 185 1.15 -17.00 -38.46
CA THR A 185 -0.29 -17.25 -38.60
C THR A 185 -0.55 -18.63 -39.18
N LEU A 186 -1.41 -19.40 -38.51
CA LEU A 186 -1.92 -20.68 -38.99
C LEU A 186 -3.45 -20.65 -39.08
N VAL A 187 -4.00 -21.40 -40.01
CA VAL A 187 -5.44 -21.71 -40.08
C VAL A 187 -5.63 -23.10 -39.51
N VAL A 188 -6.45 -23.22 -38.48
CA VAL A 188 -6.75 -24.48 -37.81
C VAL A 188 -8.15 -24.94 -38.23
N PRO A 189 -8.27 -26.09 -38.90
CA PRO A 189 -9.56 -26.72 -39.13
C PRO A 189 -10.10 -27.32 -37.83
N ALA A 190 -11.40 -27.17 -37.58
CA ALA A 190 -12.10 -27.72 -36.43
C ALA A 190 -13.43 -28.38 -36.82
N PHE A 191 -13.88 -29.31 -35.98
CA PHE A 191 -15.14 -30.02 -36.13
C PHE A 191 -16.00 -29.71 -34.90
N ALA A 192 -17.13 -29.05 -35.10
CA ALA A 192 -18.10 -28.83 -34.03
C ALA A 192 -18.57 -30.18 -33.45
N VAL A 193 -18.58 -30.27 -32.12
CA VAL A 193 -19.23 -31.38 -31.41
C VAL A 193 -20.73 -31.14 -31.37
N SER A 194 -21.52 -32.16 -31.72
CA SER A 194 -22.99 -32.13 -31.71
C SER A 194 -23.57 -32.24 -30.31
#